data_AF-A0A3S9NZR4-F1
#
_entry.id   AF-A0A3S9NZR4-F1
#
_cell.length_a   1.000
_cell.length_b   1.000
_cell.length_c   1.000
_cell.angle_alpha   90.00
_cell.angle_beta   90.00
_cell.angle_gamma   90.00
#
_symmetry.space_group_name_H-M   'P 1'
#
loop_
_entity.id
_entity.type
_entity.pdbx_description
1 polymer ?
#
loop_
_entity_poly.entity_id
_entity_poly.type
_entity_poly.pdbx_seq_one_letter_code
_entity_poly.pdbx_strand_id
1 'polypeptide(L)'
;MRKSLVLTIAACLLTTLAIAQDYYVLHLTGDIKETSSQRNLIVGDVISPQTELTFFSANAKALVVSAEKGRMLLDGSKAKDNRRGEFIALLENVIMPVAANKNLSSRRVGVIENKDIEDISEFFGSNMRAVLGDTFTLHLDKEVFKKKGGFSYIYQYSIDGKSKINKVLKVYDGEMMLDKKALYLIEDYKTPESGSEVEFYSTNVISKQSNLLAKVNICYVNDKDLWKEMDTLIKALSISGKDQEIIQVASDYINEQYGEPFPGELENWLIKKGFIPASQELK
;
A
#
# COMPACT_ATOMS: atom_id res chain seq x y z
N MET A 1 48.79 -21.90 -38.66
CA MET A 1 47.39 -22.28 -38.36
C MET A 1 47.08 -22.41 -36.85
N ARG A 2 47.96 -22.95 -35.98
CA ARG A 2 47.66 -23.09 -34.53
C ARG A 2 47.46 -21.79 -33.74
N LYS A 3 48.07 -20.66 -34.14
CA LYS A 3 47.94 -19.38 -33.44
C LYS A 3 46.59 -18.67 -33.65
N SER A 4 45.88 -18.99 -34.74
CA SER A 4 44.57 -18.39 -35.03
C SER A 4 43.44 -19.03 -34.22
N LEU A 5 43.59 -20.29 -33.80
CA LEU A 5 42.56 -21.03 -33.06
C LEU A 5 42.48 -20.58 -31.59
N VAL A 6 43.62 -20.19 -31.01
CA VAL A 6 43.70 -19.73 -29.61
C VAL A 6 43.06 -18.34 -29.45
N LEU A 7 43.17 -17.48 -30.48
CA LEU A 7 42.57 -16.15 -30.46
C LEU A 7 41.03 -16.21 -30.54
N THR A 8 40.46 -17.17 -31.27
CA THR A 8 39.00 -17.35 -31.39
C THR A 8 38.40 -17.92 -30.10
N ILE A 9 39.11 -18.80 -29.39
CA ILE A 9 38.65 -19.35 -28.10
C ILE A 9 38.70 -18.29 -26.99
N ALA A 10 39.71 -17.41 -26.99
CA ALA A 10 39.79 -16.30 -26.05
C ALA A 10 38.71 -15.22 -26.29
N ALA A 11 38.29 -15.01 -27.54
CA ALA A 11 37.22 -14.06 -27.89
C ALA A 11 35.81 -14.55 -27.49
N CYS A 12 35.56 -15.87 -27.47
CA CYS A 12 34.27 -16.44 -27.03
C CYS A 12 34.09 -16.48 -25.50
N LEU A 13 35.14 -16.22 -24.71
CA LEU A 13 35.07 -16.19 -23.24
C LEU A 13 34.71 -14.82 -22.67
N LEU A 14 34.55 -13.79 -23.52
CA LEU A 14 34.23 -12.41 -23.12
C LEU A 14 32.73 -12.09 -23.16
N THR A 15 31.88 -13.01 -23.60
CA THR A 15 30.44 -12.76 -23.75
C THR A 15 29.63 -13.58 -22.78
N THR A 16 29.56 -13.13 -21.53
CA THR A 16 28.35 -13.12 -20.67
C THR A 16 28.74 -12.62 -19.28
N LEU A 17 29.03 -11.32 -19.15
CA LEU A 17 28.74 -10.64 -17.89
C LEU A 17 27.21 -10.62 -17.79
N ALA A 18 26.64 -11.68 -17.23
CA ALA A 18 25.26 -11.65 -16.79
C ALA A 18 25.16 -10.51 -15.78
N ILE A 19 24.50 -9.43 -16.16
CA ILE A 19 24.17 -8.36 -15.22
C ILE A 19 23.33 -9.04 -14.15
N ALA A 20 23.87 -9.15 -12.95
CA ALA A 20 23.17 -9.73 -11.83
C ALA A 20 21.91 -8.90 -11.60
N GLN A 21 20.75 -9.55 -11.71
CA GLN A 21 19.49 -8.87 -11.52
C GLN A 21 19.23 -8.70 -10.03
N ASP A 22 19.31 -7.47 -9.56
CA ASP A 22 19.03 -7.14 -8.17
C ASP A 22 17.52 -6.94 -7.97
N TYR A 23 16.98 -7.55 -6.91
CA TYR A 23 15.61 -7.35 -6.45
C TYR A 23 15.61 -6.58 -5.14
N TYR A 24 14.84 -5.51 -5.09
CA TYR A 24 14.70 -4.64 -3.92
C TYR A 24 13.41 -4.96 -3.19
N VAL A 25 13.49 -5.22 -1.89
CA VAL A 25 12.32 -5.55 -1.05
C VAL A 25 11.49 -4.29 -0.80
N LEU A 26 10.25 -4.26 -1.28
CA LEU A 26 9.31 -3.16 -1.11
C LEU A 26 8.39 -3.35 0.09
N HIS A 27 7.84 -4.54 0.27
CA HIS A 27 6.86 -4.82 1.32
C HIS A 27 7.03 -6.26 1.81
N LEU A 28 6.72 -6.50 3.08
CA LEU A 28 6.81 -7.82 3.72
C LEU A 28 5.55 -8.08 4.54
N THR A 29 4.89 -9.20 4.27
CA THR A 29 3.85 -9.76 5.14
C THR A 29 4.40 -11.05 5.75
N GLY A 30 4.61 -11.07 7.07
CA GLY A 30 5.22 -12.20 7.77
C GLY A 30 6.75 -12.22 7.75
N ASP A 31 7.36 -13.21 8.42
CA ASP A 31 8.80 -13.29 8.59
C ASP A 31 9.47 -14.09 7.45
N ILE A 32 10.49 -13.49 6.84
CA ILE A 32 11.31 -14.08 5.78
C ILE A 32 12.78 -13.82 6.11
N LYS A 33 13.63 -14.84 5.99
CA LYS A 33 15.08 -14.74 6.19
C LYS A 33 15.84 -15.12 4.94
N GLU A 34 17.01 -14.53 4.79
CA GLU A 34 18.05 -15.10 3.94
C GLU A 34 18.73 -16.28 4.66
N THR A 35 18.74 -17.44 4.02
CA THR A 35 19.18 -18.70 4.65
C THR A 35 20.69 -18.69 4.96
N SER A 36 21.51 -18.11 4.08
CA SER A 36 22.97 -18.07 4.24
C SER A 36 23.41 -17.19 5.40
N SER A 37 22.83 -15.99 5.52
CA SER A 37 23.18 -14.98 6.53
C SER A 37 22.39 -15.12 7.83
N GLN A 38 21.30 -15.90 7.82
CA GLN A 38 20.32 -16.02 8.91
C GLN A 38 19.66 -14.69 9.29
N ARG A 39 19.80 -13.66 8.45
CA ARG A 39 19.29 -12.32 8.67
C ARG A 39 17.84 -12.23 8.19
N ASN A 40 16.99 -11.59 8.98
CA ASN A 40 15.64 -11.21 8.55
C ASN A 40 15.73 -10.23 7.40
N LEU A 41 14.92 -10.47 6.36
CA LEU A 41 14.70 -9.47 5.33
C LEU A 41 13.95 -8.28 5.93
N ILE A 42 14.29 -7.10 5.45
CA ILE A 42 13.62 -5.84 5.75
C ILE A 42 13.37 -5.06 4.45
N VAL A 43 12.40 -4.14 4.48
CA VAL A 43 12.18 -3.20 3.37
C VAL A 43 13.46 -2.43 3.07
N GLY A 44 13.81 -2.35 1.78
CA GLY A 44 15.03 -1.74 1.27
C GLY A 44 16.19 -2.72 1.05
N ASP A 45 16.07 -3.97 1.51
CA ASP A 45 17.08 -4.99 1.24
C ASP A 45 17.19 -5.30 -0.25
N VAL A 46 18.42 -5.61 -0.66
CA VAL A 46 18.73 -6.09 -2.02
C VAL A 46 19.02 -7.59 -1.95
N ILE A 47 18.33 -8.36 -2.76
CA ILE A 47 18.48 -9.82 -2.85
C ILE A 47 18.73 -10.24 -4.29
N SER A 48 19.58 -11.25 -4.47
CA SER A 48 19.94 -11.75 -5.79
C SER A 48 19.01 -12.91 -6.19
N PRO A 49 18.94 -13.28 -7.48
CA PRO A 49 18.09 -14.39 -7.91
C PRO A 49 18.53 -15.74 -7.33
N GLN A 50 19.79 -15.84 -6.92
CA GLN A 50 20.38 -17.03 -6.31
C GLN A 50 20.27 -17.04 -4.78
N THR A 51 19.73 -15.97 -4.17
CA THR A 51 19.50 -15.93 -2.73
C THR A 51 18.50 -17.02 -2.34
N GLU A 52 18.89 -17.85 -1.38
CA GLU A 52 18.02 -18.83 -0.75
C GLU A 52 17.26 -18.17 0.41
N LEU A 53 15.95 -18.34 0.42
CA LEU A 53 15.06 -17.73 1.38
C LEU A 53 14.38 -18.79 2.24
N THR A 54 14.22 -18.47 3.52
CA THR A 54 13.43 -19.23 4.49
C THR A 54 12.20 -18.41 4.88
N PHE A 55 11.02 -18.93 4.57
CA PHE A 55 9.73 -18.37 4.97
C PHE A 55 9.24 -19.08 6.22
N PHE A 56 8.86 -18.33 7.26
CA PHE A 56 8.38 -18.91 8.52
C PHE A 56 6.89 -19.31 8.47
N SER A 57 6.21 -19.01 7.37
CA SER A 57 4.82 -19.39 7.14
C SER A 57 4.56 -19.50 5.63
N ALA A 58 3.67 -20.39 5.22
CA ALA A 58 3.17 -20.44 3.84
C ALA A 58 2.44 -19.15 3.42
N ASN A 59 1.96 -18.35 4.39
CA ASN A 59 1.33 -17.07 4.12
C ASN A 59 2.33 -15.91 4.05
N ALA A 60 3.61 -16.16 4.32
CA ALA A 60 4.63 -15.12 4.26
C ALA A 60 4.88 -14.71 2.81
N LYS A 61 4.89 -13.41 2.56
CA LYS A 61 4.98 -12.81 1.24
C LYS A 61 5.93 -11.63 1.26
N ALA A 62 6.62 -11.40 0.15
CA ALA A 62 7.36 -10.17 -0.07
C ALA A 62 7.01 -9.59 -1.44
N LEU A 63 6.76 -8.28 -1.50
CA LEU A 63 6.75 -7.58 -2.77
C LEU A 63 8.16 -7.06 -3.02
N VAL A 64 8.70 -7.34 -4.21
CA VAL A 64 10.02 -6.88 -4.64
C VAL A 64 9.91 -6.14 -5.96
N VAL A 65 10.92 -5.34 -6.30
CA VAL A 65 11.02 -4.66 -7.59
C VAL A 65 12.41 -4.81 -8.17
N SER A 66 12.49 -4.87 -9.49
CA SER A 66 13.73 -4.69 -10.23
C SER A 66 13.50 -3.71 -11.38
N ALA A 67 14.55 -3.00 -11.80
CA ALA A 67 14.48 -2.09 -12.94
C ALA A 67 13.98 -2.78 -14.23
N GLU A 68 14.37 -4.04 -14.46
CA GLU A 68 14.06 -4.75 -15.71
C GLU A 68 12.70 -5.46 -15.70
N LYS A 69 12.33 -6.11 -14.59
CA LYS A 69 11.10 -6.92 -14.51
C LYS A 69 9.93 -6.19 -13.82
N GLY A 70 10.16 -4.98 -13.31
CA GLY A 70 9.17 -4.27 -12.51
C GLY A 70 8.89 -4.98 -11.19
N ARG A 71 7.64 -4.89 -10.70
CA ARG A 71 7.20 -5.44 -9.42
C ARG A 71 6.89 -6.93 -9.52
N MET A 72 7.33 -7.71 -8.53
CA MET A 72 7.11 -9.15 -8.43
C MET A 72 6.80 -9.54 -6.99
N LEU A 73 6.01 -10.61 -6.84
CA LEU A 73 5.64 -11.20 -5.57
C LEU A 73 6.52 -12.42 -5.29
N LEU A 74 7.07 -12.50 -4.09
CA LEU A 74 7.62 -13.72 -3.49
C LEU A 74 6.52 -14.35 -2.62
N ASP A 75 6.18 -15.60 -2.88
CA ASP A 75 5.08 -16.30 -2.19
C ASP A 75 5.58 -17.57 -1.47
N GLY A 76 5.57 -17.55 -0.14
CA GLY A 76 5.99 -18.65 0.70
C GLY A 76 5.20 -19.95 0.50
N SER A 77 3.97 -19.87 -0.03
CA SER A 77 3.16 -21.06 -0.35
C SER A 77 3.76 -21.89 -1.50
N LYS A 78 4.67 -21.29 -2.28
CA LYS A 78 5.41 -21.96 -3.36
C LYS A 78 6.71 -22.61 -2.87
N ALA A 79 7.16 -22.30 -1.67
CA ALA A 79 8.36 -22.89 -1.10
C ALA A 79 8.09 -24.31 -0.58
N LYS A 80 9.15 -25.14 -0.55
CA LYS A 80 9.02 -26.53 -0.07
C LYS A 80 9.13 -26.55 1.44
N ASP A 81 8.16 -27.17 2.09
CA ASP A 81 8.17 -27.38 3.54
C ASP A 81 9.37 -28.27 3.93
N ASN A 82 10.18 -27.78 4.86
CA ASN A 82 11.22 -28.57 5.48
C ASN A 82 10.62 -29.33 6.68
N ARG A 83 11.24 -30.42 7.12
CA ARG A 83 10.70 -31.25 8.24
C ARG A 83 10.65 -30.52 9.60
N ARG A 84 10.93 -29.21 9.65
CA ARG A 84 10.89 -28.34 10.83
C ARG A 84 9.78 -27.27 10.73
N GLY A 85 8.96 -27.27 9.67
CA GLY A 85 7.86 -26.31 9.49
C GLY A 85 8.29 -24.96 8.92
N GLU A 86 9.49 -24.88 8.33
CA GLU A 86 9.96 -23.69 7.59
C GLU A 86 9.93 -24.00 6.09
N PHE A 87 9.59 -23.02 5.27
CA PHE A 87 9.51 -23.21 3.82
C PHE A 87 10.75 -22.62 3.17
N ILE A 88 11.57 -23.47 2.53
CA ILE A 88 12.84 -23.05 1.92
C ILE A 88 12.71 -23.09 0.41
N ALA A 89 13.16 -22.03 -0.26
CA ALA A 89 13.26 -21.98 -1.71
C ALA A 89 14.32 -21.00 -2.21
N LEU A 90 14.85 -21.29 -3.40
CA LEU A 90 15.56 -20.28 -4.20
C LEU A 90 14.56 -19.24 -4.70
N LEU A 91 14.94 -17.97 -4.67
CA LEU A 91 14.10 -16.84 -5.08
C LEU A 91 13.47 -17.06 -6.46
N GLU A 92 14.25 -17.55 -7.44
CA GLU A 92 13.77 -17.81 -8.80
C GLU A 92 12.56 -18.75 -8.90
N ASN A 93 12.34 -19.61 -7.89
CA ASN A 93 11.25 -20.59 -7.87
C ASN A 93 9.97 -20.08 -7.21
N VAL A 94 10.06 -18.96 -6.48
CA VAL A 94 8.94 -18.39 -5.70
C VAL A 94 8.56 -16.99 -6.15
N ILE A 95 9.31 -16.42 -7.09
CA ILE A 95 9.05 -15.11 -7.67
C ILE A 95 8.06 -15.19 -8.83
N MET A 96 7.05 -14.34 -8.82
CA MET A 96 6.09 -14.22 -9.90
C MET A 96 5.73 -12.75 -10.16
N PRO A 97 5.45 -12.35 -11.42
CA PRO A 97 4.96 -11.01 -11.70
C PRO A 97 3.69 -10.73 -10.90
N VAL A 98 3.55 -9.51 -10.36
CA VAL A 98 2.26 -9.09 -9.82
C VAL A 98 1.27 -9.06 -10.98
N ALA A 99 0.13 -9.74 -10.82
CA ALA A 99 -0.94 -9.63 -11.80
C ALA A 99 -1.38 -8.17 -11.85
N ALA A 100 -1.01 -7.46 -12.91
CA ALA A 100 -1.34 -6.07 -13.08
C ALA A 100 -2.87 -5.95 -13.15
N ASN A 101 -3.50 -5.51 -12.07
CA ASN A 101 -4.88 -5.04 -12.11
C ASN A 101 -4.87 -3.71 -12.86
N LYS A 102 -4.81 -3.79 -14.20
CA LYS A 102 -4.91 -2.66 -15.12
C LYS A 102 -6.33 -2.08 -15.19
N ASN A 103 -7.04 -2.06 -14.07
CA ASN A 103 -8.23 -1.23 -13.89
C ASN A 103 -7.81 0.10 -13.25
N LEU A 104 -6.83 0.77 -13.87
CA LEU A 104 -6.64 2.18 -13.66
C LEU A 104 -7.86 2.87 -14.29
N SER A 105 -8.83 3.20 -13.44
CA SER A 105 -9.81 4.21 -13.78
C SER A 105 -9.04 5.51 -14.01
N SER A 106 -8.70 5.79 -15.27
CA SER A 106 -8.05 7.00 -15.76
C SER A 106 -8.97 8.23 -15.66
N ARG A 107 -9.87 8.27 -14.68
CA ARG A 107 -10.91 9.29 -14.56
C ARG A 107 -10.88 9.92 -13.18
N ARG A 108 -10.00 10.92 -13.09
CA ARG A 108 -10.11 12.24 -12.43
C ARG A 108 -8.81 12.58 -11.71
N VAL A 109 -7.75 12.81 -12.49
CA VAL A 109 -6.84 13.95 -12.21
C VAL A 109 -7.56 15.21 -12.70
N GLY A 110 -8.74 15.45 -12.15
CA GLY A 110 -9.39 16.74 -12.19
C GLY A 110 -9.07 17.34 -10.84
N VAL A 111 -8.63 18.60 -10.84
CA VAL A 111 -8.71 19.46 -9.66
C VAL A 111 -10.03 19.14 -8.98
N ILE A 112 -9.98 18.48 -7.82
CA ILE A 112 -11.17 18.37 -7.00
C ILE A 112 -11.36 19.80 -6.56
N GLU A 113 -12.28 20.50 -7.24
CA GLU A 113 -12.88 21.69 -6.68
C GLU A 113 -13.18 21.35 -5.22
N ASN A 114 -12.72 22.17 -4.28
CA ASN A 114 -13.03 22.07 -2.86
C ASN A 114 -14.55 22.19 -2.68
N LYS A 115 -15.27 21.16 -3.11
CA LYS A 115 -16.71 21.04 -3.03
C LYS A 115 -16.96 20.11 -1.87
N ASP A 116 -17.71 20.65 -0.92
CA ASP A 116 -18.10 19.91 0.26
C ASP A 116 -18.88 18.64 -0.14
N ILE A 117 -18.66 17.55 0.60
CA ILE A 117 -19.24 16.23 0.33
C ILE A 117 -20.72 16.25 0.71
N GLU A 118 -21.60 16.10 -0.27
CA GLU A 118 -23.05 15.97 -0.08
C GLU A 118 -23.49 14.51 0.14
N ASP A 119 -22.78 13.54 -0.46
CA ASP A 119 -23.05 12.10 -0.32
C ASP A 119 -21.75 11.35 0.02
N ILE A 120 -21.70 10.80 1.24
CA ILE A 120 -20.54 10.05 1.75
C ILE A 120 -20.40 8.69 1.03
N SER A 121 -21.52 8.07 0.61
CA SER A 121 -21.50 6.81 -0.14
C SER A 121 -20.84 6.99 -1.50
N GLU A 122 -21.27 8.03 -2.23
CA GLU A 122 -20.70 8.36 -3.55
C GLU A 122 -19.23 8.75 -3.42
N PHE A 123 -18.88 9.54 -2.39
CA PHE A 123 -17.50 9.98 -2.17
C PHE A 123 -16.52 8.84 -1.91
N PHE A 124 -16.89 7.86 -1.06
CA PHE A 124 -16.04 6.69 -0.81
C PHE A 124 -16.04 5.71 -1.99
N GLY A 125 -17.16 5.62 -2.72
CA GLY A 125 -17.34 4.65 -3.79
C GLY A 125 -17.31 3.21 -3.28
N SER A 126 -16.99 2.29 -4.19
CA SER A 126 -16.93 0.84 -3.91
C SER A 126 -15.52 0.31 -3.64
N ASN A 127 -14.49 1.13 -3.88
CA ASN A 127 -13.10 0.71 -3.77
C ASN A 127 -12.62 0.73 -2.31
N MET A 128 -11.63 -0.08 -2.00
CA MET A 128 -10.86 0.08 -0.76
C MET A 128 -10.15 1.43 -0.79
N ARG A 129 -10.19 2.16 0.33
CA ARG A 129 -9.58 3.48 0.48
C ARG A 129 -8.34 3.41 1.36
N ALA A 130 -7.24 3.99 0.90
CA ALA A 130 -6.03 4.15 1.68
C ALA A 130 -6.06 5.52 2.39
N VAL A 131 -5.75 5.55 3.68
CA VAL A 131 -5.42 6.77 4.43
C VAL A 131 -3.92 6.78 4.64
N LEU A 132 -3.24 7.82 4.14
CA LEU A 132 -1.79 7.95 4.22
C LEU A 132 -1.39 8.62 5.54
N GLY A 133 -1.29 7.82 6.59
CA GLY A 133 -0.98 8.25 7.95
C GLY A 133 -2.01 7.75 8.96
N ASP A 134 -2.25 8.54 10.00
CA ASP A 134 -3.17 8.16 11.10
C ASP A 134 -4.53 8.85 11.02
N THR A 135 -4.66 9.94 10.26
CA THR A 135 -5.86 10.78 10.24
C THR A 135 -6.15 11.33 8.86
N PHE A 136 -7.41 11.37 8.48
CA PHE A 136 -7.89 12.09 7.30
C PHE A 136 -9.14 12.92 7.65
N THR A 137 -9.26 14.13 7.12
CA THR A 137 -10.42 15.01 7.39
C THR A 137 -11.27 15.14 6.14
N LEU A 138 -12.55 14.77 6.26
CA LEU A 138 -13.56 14.97 5.25
C LEU A 138 -14.24 16.32 5.45
N HIS A 139 -14.37 17.10 4.38
CA HIS A 139 -15.16 18.32 4.36
C HIS A 139 -16.55 18.00 3.80
N LEU A 140 -17.54 18.02 4.66
CA LEU A 140 -18.94 17.67 4.40
C LEU A 140 -19.79 18.92 4.21
N ASP A 141 -20.81 18.82 3.36
CA ASP A 141 -21.74 19.92 3.13
C ASP A 141 -22.50 20.25 4.41
N LYS A 142 -22.37 21.51 4.86
CA LYS A 142 -22.92 21.94 6.14
C LYS A 142 -24.44 21.90 6.18
N GLU A 143 -25.13 22.07 5.05
CA GLU A 143 -26.59 22.04 5.00
C GLU A 143 -27.13 20.61 5.02
N VAL A 144 -26.45 19.68 4.36
CA VAL A 144 -26.77 18.25 4.35
C VAL A 144 -26.45 17.63 5.71
N PHE A 145 -25.26 17.89 6.23
CA PHE A 145 -24.73 17.28 7.47
C PHE A 145 -24.85 18.15 8.71
N LYS A 146 -25.75 19.15 8.70
CA LYS A 146 -26.00 19.97 9.90
C LYS A 146 -26.38 19.11 11.08
N LYS A 147 -25.89 19.52 12.25
CA LYS A 147 -26.26 18.93 13.53
C LYS A 147 -27.76 19.14 13.79
N LYS A 148 -28.57 18.17 13.34
CA LYS A 148 -29.99 18.11 13.67
C LYS A 148 -30.11 17.65 15.13
N GLY A 149 -30.85 18.39 15.95
CA GLY A 149 -31.12 18.00 17.33
C GLY A 149 -31.65 16.57 17.39
N GLY A 150 -31.02 15.73 18.23
CA GLY A 150 -31.41 14.34 18.39
C GLY A 150 -30.81 13.35 17.38
N PHE A 151 -29.85 13.75 16.54
CA PHE A 151 -29.09 12.83 15.68
C PHE A 151 -27.59 12.83 16.03
N SER A 152 -26.97 11.67 15.93
CA SER A 152 -25.53 11.46 16.04
C SER A 152 -25.03 10.66 14.85
N TYR A 153 -23.84 11.01 14.36
CA TYR A 153 -23.13 10.18 13.40
C TYR A 153 -22.33 9.12 14.15
N ILE A 154 -22.36 7.89 13.67
CA ILE A 154 -21.55 6.81 14.21
C ILE A 154 -20.84 6.10 13.06
N TYR A 155 -19.64 5.58 13.31
CA TYR A 155 -19.14 4.48 12.50
C TYR A 155 -19.20 3.18 13.30
N GLN A 156 -19.28 2.09 12.55
CA GLN A 156 -19.28 0.74 13.02
C GLN A 156 -18.20 -0.03 12.27
N TYR A 157 -17.35 -0.76 12.98
CA TYR A 157 -16.32 -1.59 12.38
C TYR A 157 -16.32 -2.97 13.04
N SER A 158 -15.78 -3.96 12.34
CA SER A 158 -15.61 -5.32 12.88
C SER A 158 -14.15 -5.69 12.95
N ILE A 159 -13.77 -6.40 14.01
CA ILE A 159 -12.45 -6.99 14.18
C ILE A 159 -12.58 -8.49 13.94
N ASP A 160 -11.87 -9.02 12.95
CA ASP A 160 -11.76 -10.45 12.62
C ASP A 160 -13.12 -11.17 12.54
N GLY A 161 -14.15 -10.48 12.02
CA GLY A 161 -15.50 -11.02 11.88
C GLY A 161 -16.24 -11.29 13.20
N LYS A 162 -15.71 -10.85 14.35
CA LYS A 162 -16.26 -11.19 15.67
C LYS A 162 -17.42 -10.29 16.08
N SER A 163 -17.14 -9.03 16.45
CA SER A 163 -18.13 -8.15 17.07
C SER A 163 -18.05 -6.76 16.48
N LYS A 164 -19.21 -6.19 16.16
CA LYS A 164 -19.32 -4.83 15.64
C LYS A 164 -19.15 -3.83 16.78
N ILE A 165 -18.21 -2.89 16.64
CA ILE A 165 -17.94 -1.85 17.62
C ILE A 165 -18.49 -0.53 17.08
N ASN A 166 -19.39 0.10 17.84
CA ASN A 166 -19.98 1.39 17.49
C ASN A 166 -19.19 2.53 18.14
N LYS A 167 -18.91 3.59 17.38
CA LYS A 167 -18.26 4.80 17.89
C LYS A 167 -18.92 6.03 17.32
N VAL A 168 -19.10 7.02 18.19
CA VAL A 168 -19.66 8.31 17.81
C VAL A 168 -18.62 9.11 17.04
N LEU A 169 -18.96 9.51 15.83
CA LEU A 169 -18.20 10.45 15.03
C LEU A 169 -18.45 11.86 15.53
N LYS A 170 -17.35 12.56 15.78
CA LYS A 170 -17.39 13.99 16.05
C LYS A 170 -17.41 14.70 14.70
N VAL A 171 -18.57 15.24 14.34
CA VAL A 171 -18.71 16.15 13.20
C VAL A 171 -18.78 17.57 13.74
N TYR A 172 -17.78 18.39 13.42
CA TYR A 172 -17.70 19.78 13.85
C TYR A 172 -17.65 20.68 12.62
N ASP A 173 -18.64 21.57 12.48
CA ASP A 173 -18.67 22.59 11.42
C ASP A 173 -18.45 22.05 9.99
N GLY A 174 -19.09 20.91 9.67
CA GLY A 174 -18.93 20.25 8.37
C GLY A 174 -17.69 19.36 8.27
N GLU A 175 -16.83 19.29 9.28
CA GLU A 175 -15.65 18.41 9.23
C GLU A 175 -15.92 17.08 9.92
N MET A 176 -15.56 15.98 9.26
CA MET A 176 -15.56 14.64 9.83
C MET A 176 -14.14 14.07 9.78
N MET A 177 -13.56 13.82 10.95
CA MET A 177 -12.21 13.25 11.06
C MET A 177 -12.24 11.73 11.15
N LEU A 178 -11.54 11.08 10.23
CA LEU A 178 -11.24 9.65 10.21
C LEU A 178 -9.93 9.40 10.96
N ASP A 179 -10.01 9.13 12.26
CA ASP A 179 -8.85 8.90 13.12
C ASP A 179 -8.63 7.41 13.39
N LYS A 180 -7.46 6.88 13.02
CA LYS A 180 -7.04 5.50 13.25
C LYS A 180 -7.18 5.09 14.71
N LYS A 181 -6.78 5.94 15.65
CA LYS A 181 -6.82 5.65 17.10
C LYS A 181 -8.25 5.61 17.61
N ALA A 182 -9.12 6.44 17.06
CA ALA A 182 -10.55 6.37 17.36
C ALA A 182 -11.16 5.08 16.77
N LEU A 183 -10.77 4.73 15.55
CA LEU A 183 -11.28 3.58 14.81
C LEU A 183 -10.81 2.25 15.39
N TYR A 184 -9.57 2.13 15.85
CA TYR A 184 -9.00 0.88 16.37
C TYR A 184 -8.46 1.09 17.79
N LEU A 185 -9.37 1.27 18.75
CA LEU A 185 -9.05 1.56 20.16
C LEU A 185 -8.47 0.38 20.96
N ILE A 186 -8.36 -0.81 20.35
CA ILE A 186 -7.75 -1.95 21.05
C ILE A 186 -6.24 -1.79 20.88
N GLU A 187 -5.54 -1.47 21.96
CA GLU A 187 -4.10 -1.17 21.97
C GLU A 187 -3.25 -2.26 21.30
N ASP A 188 -3.72 -3.51 21.33
CA ASP A 188 -3.05 -4.68 20.72
C ASP A 188 -3.61 -5.10 19.34
N TYR A 189 -4.63 -4.41 18.80
CA TYR A 189 -5.16 -4.74 17.48
C TYR A 189 -4.28 -4.18 16.37
N LYS A 190 -3.52 -5.06 15.73
CA LYS A 190 -2.87 -4.75 14.46
C LYS A 190 -3.95 -4.59 13.40
N THR A 191 -4.17 -3.36 12.93
CA THR A 191 -5.06 -3.08 11.79
C THR A 191 -4.65 -4.00 10.63
N PRO A 192 -5.59 -4.72 9.99
CA PRO A 192 -5.25 -5.56 8.86
C PRO A 192 -4.60 -4.74 7.75
N GLU A 193 -3.54 -5.28 7.14
CA GLU A 193 -2.89 -4.67 5.98
C GLU A 193 -3.87 -4.50 4.80
N SER A 194 -4.89 -5.35 4.73
CA SER A 194 -5.98 -5.28 3.74
C SER A 194 -7.11 -4.32 4.13
N GLY A 195 -6.91 -3.49 5.15
CA GLY A 195 -7.94 -2.61 5.70
C GLY A 195 -9.06 -3.35 6.46
N SER A 196 -10.01 -2.59 6.99
CA SER A 196 -11.22 -3.13 7.61
C SER A 196 -12.46 -2.45 7.10
N GLU A 197 -13.54 -3.20 7.07
CA GLU A 197 -14.85 -2.69 6.69
C GLU A 197 -15.39 -1.75 7.78
N VAL A 198 -15.74 -0.54 7.35
CA VAL A 198 -16.33 0.51 8.18
C VAL A 198 -17.68 0.92 7.58
N GLU A 199 -18.71 0.88 8.41
CA GLU A 199 -20.06 1.31 8.08
C GLU A 199 -20.35 2.63 8.80
N PHE A 200 -20.81 3.64 8.07
CA PHE A 200 -21.17 4.97 8.60
C PHE A 200 -22.68 5.07 8.73
N TYR A 201 -23.18 5.58 9.85
CA TYR A 201 -24.61 5.73 10.09
C TYR A 201 -24.95 7.13 10.62
N SER A 202 -26.18 7.56 10.33
CA SER A 202 -26.87 8.63 11.08
C SER A 202 -27.90 7.99 11.98
N THR A 203 -27.76 8.18 13.30
CA THR A 203 -28.60 7.55 14.32
C THR A 203 -29.42 8.59 15.07
N ASN A 204 -30.73 8.38 15.14
CA ASN A 204 -31.59 9.14 16.03
C ASN A 204 -31.35 8.69 17.49
N VAL A 205 -30.90 9.59 18.35
CA VAL A 205 -30.50 9.27 19.73
C VAL A 205 -31.69 8.89 20.63
N ILE A 206 -32.90 9.32 20.27
CA ILE A 206 -34.14 9.08 21.01
C ILE A 206 -34.76 7.74 20.55
N SER A 207 -35.06 7.59 19.27
CA SER A 207 -35.72 6.38 18.74
C SER A 207 -34.78 5.19 18.52
N LYS A 208 -33.45 5.43 18.59
CA LYS A 208 -32.39 4.45 18.27
C LYS A 208 -32.39 3.93 16.83
N GLN A 209 -33.21 4.50 15.95
CA GLN A 209 -33.21 4.18 14.53
C GLN A 209 -31.92 4.69 13.88
N SER A 210 -31.29 3.86 13.06
CA SER A 210 -30.04 4.17 12.37
C SER A 210 -30.22 4.03 10.86
N ASN A 211 -29.76 5.03 10.11
CA ASN A 211 -29.73 5.03 8.66
C ASN A 211 -28.28 4.85 8.21
N LEU A 212 -28.01 3.79 7.44
CA LEU A 212 -26.71 3.57 6.83
C LEU A 212 -26.46 4.67 5.79
N LEU A 213 -25.32 5.36 5.92
CA LEU A 213 -24.86 6.40 5.01
C LEU A 213 -23.87 5.84 4.01
N ALA A 214 -22.89 5.04 4.46
CA ALA A 214 -21.86 4.49 3.59
C ALA A 214 -21.25 3.24 4.19
N LYS A 215 -20.62 2.45 3.32
CA LYS A 215 -19.90 1.24 3.67
C LYS A 215 -18.63 1.19 2.83
N VAL A 216 -17.48 1.12 3.47
CA VAL A 216 -16.17 1.23 2.81
C VAL A 216 -15.11 0.41 3.54
N ASN A 217 -14.15 -0.14 2.80
CA ASN A 217 -12.96 -0.75 3.39
C ASN A 217 -11.88 0.32 3.51
N ILE A 218 -11.41 0.61 4.72
CA ILE A 218 -10.38 1.63 4.98
C ILE A 218 -9.09 0.94 5.43
N CYS A 219 -8.00 1.22 4.72
CA CYS A 219 -6.64 0.81 5.08
C CYS A 219 -5.83 2.01 5.55
N TYR A 220 -5.33 1.97 6.79
CA TYR A 220 -4.43 2.99 7.32
C TYR A 220 -2.98 2.60 7.05
N VAL A 221 -2.32 3.35 6.20
CA VAL A 221 -0.95 3.06 5.78
C VAL A 221 0.04 3.67 6.78
N ASN A 222 0.98 2.87 7.27
CA ASN A 222 2.03 3.35 8.16
C ASN A 222 2.95 4.30 7.40
N ASP A 223 3.00 5.56 7.85
CA ASP A 223 3.77 6.63 7.22
C ASP A 223 5.29 6.35 7.14
N LYS A 224 5.85 5.71 8.17
CA LYS A 224 7.28 5.38 8.21
C LYS A 224 7.62 4.23 7.27
N ASP A 225 6.76 3.21 7.24
CA ASP A 225 6.97 2.06 6.38
C ASP A 225 6.81 2.50 4.93
N LEU A 226 5.69 3.15 4.58
CA LEU A 226 5.44 3.68 3.23
C LEU A 226 6.59 4.57 2.72
N TRP A 227 7.16 5.43 3.57
CA TRP A 227 8.33 6.22 3.19
C TRP A 227 9.50 5.34 2.73
N LYS A 228 9.81 4.26 3.46
CA LYS A 228 10.88 3.33 3.07
C LYS A 228 10.54 2.58 1.78
N GLU A 229 9.28 2.16 1.61
CA GLU A 229 8.85 1.47 0.38
C GLU A 229 9.01 2.39 -0.83
N MET A 230 8.59 3.66 -0.70
CA MET A 230 8.71 4.67 -1.75
C MET A 230 10.16 5.04 -2.05
N ASP A 231 10.99 5.26 -1.03
CA ASP A 231 12.42 5.52 -1.21
C ASP A 231 13.11 4.35 -1.93
N THR A 232 12.77 3.12 -1.54
CA THR A 232 13.29 1.89 -2.18
C THR A 232 12.83 1.79 -3.63
N LEU A 233 11.54 2.01 -3.89
CA LEU A 233 10.94 1.93 -5.23
C LEU A 233 11.55 2.95 -6.18
N ILE A 234 11.69 4.20 -5.74
CA ILE A 234 12.25 5.29 -6.54
C ILE A 234 13.72 5.03 -6.88
N LYS A 235 14.50 4.53 -5.91
CA LYS A 235 15.90 4.15 -6.12
C LYS A 235 16.05 2.97 -7.06
N ALA A 236 15.28 1.90 -6.84
CA ALA A 236 15.34 0.69 -7.65
C ALA A 236 14.99 0.93 -9.12
N LEU A 237 14.07 1.86 -9.39
CA LEU A 237 13.67 2.25 -10.74
C LEU A 237 14.50 3.42 -11.31
N SER A 238 15.37 4.04 -10.52
CA SER A 238 16.17 5.20 -10.93
C SER A 238 15.33 6.35 -11.48
N ILE A 239 14.25 6.71 -10.78
CA ILE A 239 13.28 7.74 -11.19
C ILE A 239 13.34 9.02 -10.36
N SER A 240 14.39 9.20 -9.55
CA SER A 240 14.58 10.42 -8.77
C SER A 240 14.55 11.68 -9.63
N GLY A 241 13.78 12.69 -9.21
CA GLY A 241 13.60 13.95 -9.94
C GLY A 241 12.68 13.87 -11.16
N LYS A 242 12.00 12.74 -11.38
CA LYS A 242 11.01 12.57 -12.44
C LYS A 242 9.60 12.58 -11.86
N ASP A 243 9.14 13.75 -11.43
CA ASP A 243 7.94 13.92 -10.60
C ASP A 243 6.69 13.18 -11.13
N GLN A 244 6.40 13.30 -12.43
CA GLN A 244 5.26 12.61 -13.05
C GLN A 244 5.40 11.08 -13.02
N GLU A 245 6.62 10.57 -13.22
CA GLU A 245 6.90 9.13 -13.15
C GLU A 245 6.80 8.63 -11.70
N ILE A 246 7.28 9.43 -10.73
CA ILE A 246 7.14 9.14 -9.29
C ILE A 246 5.67 9.08 -8.90
N ILE A 247 4.86 10.07 -9.28
CA ILE A 247 3.42 10.10 -8.96
C ILE A 247 2.72 8.88 -9.53
N GLN A 248 2.97 8.54 -10.80
CA GLN A 248 2.34 7.40 -11.46
C GLN A 248 2.72 6.08 -10.76
N VAL A 249 4.02 5.85 -10.53
CA VAL A 249 4.52 4.62 -9.90
C VAL A 249 4.04 4.50 -8.45
N ALA A 250 4.04 5.59 -7.69
CA ALA A 250 3.53 5.62 -6.32
C ALA A 250 2.02 5.34 -6.29
N SER A 251 1.25 5.95 -7.19
CA SER A 251 -0.18 5.70 -7.33
C SER A 251 -0.46 4.23 -7.63
N ASP A 252 0.22 3.65 -8.61
CA ASP A 252 0.03 2.24 -8.98
C ASP A 252 0.42 1.29 -7.84
N TYR A 253 1.47 1.64 -7.09
CA TYR A 253 1.90 0.89 -5.91
C TYR A 253 0.89 0.94 -4.78
N ILE A 254 0.48 2.14 -4.38
CA ILE A 254 -0.42 2.32 -3.25
C ILE A 254 -1.80 1.76 -3.56
N ASN A 255 -2.32 1.99 -4.77
CA ASN A 255 -3.62 1.47 -5.19
C ASN A 255 -3.66 -0.07 -5.14
N GLU A 256 -2.61 -0.73 -5.61
CA GLU A 256 -2.54 -2.20 -5.62
C GLU A 256 -2.32 -2.78 -4.22
N GLN A 257 -1.51 -2.13 -3.38
CA GLN A 257 -1.11 -2.66 -2.07
C GLN A 257 -2.08 -2.28 -0.94
N TYR A 258 -2.57 -1.05 -0.94
CA TYR A 258 -3.32 -0.44 0.18
C TYR A 258 -4.70 0.07 -0.21
N GLY A 259 -4.98 0.24 -1.50
CA GLY A 259 -6.22 0.81 -2.01
C GLY A 259 -6.07 2.27 -2.44
N GLU A 260 -7.17 2.87 -2.89
CA GLU A 260 -7.19 4.18 -3.51
C GLU A 260 -7.04 5.29 -2.45
N PRO A 261 -5.97 6.12 -2.49
CA PRO A 261 -5.85 7.27 -1.60
C PRO A 261 -6.98 8.26 -1.78
N PHE A 262 -7.21 9.10 -0.77
CA PHE A 262 -8.12 10.22 -0.97
C PHE A 262 -7.53 11.22 -1.98
N PRO A 263 -8.40 11.93 -2.72
CA PRO A 263 -7.94 12.87 -3.73
C PRO A 263 -6.97 13.91 -3.17
N GLY A 264 -5.85 14.11 -3.86
CA GLY A 264 -4.78 15.01 -3.45
C GLY A 264 -3.92 14.50 -2.28
N GLU A 265 -4.33 13.46 -1.55
CA GLU A 265 -3.59 12.94 -0.39
C GLU A 265 -2.22 12.41 -0.78
N LEU A 266 -2.14 11.65 -1.89
CA LEU A 266 -0.87 11.10 -2.39
C LEU A 266 0.13 12.20 -2.76
N GLU A 267 -0.28 13.17 -3.57
CA GLU A 267 0.61 14.24 -4.02
C GLU A 267 1.08 15.08 -2.83
N ASN A 268 0.16 15.46 -1.94
CA ASN A 268 0.50 16.17 -0.70
C ASN A 268 1.47 15.38 0.17
N TRP A 269 1.29 14.07 0.27
CA TRP A 269 2.19 13.19 1.00
C TRP A 269 3.58 13.15 0.35
N LEU A 270 3.67 12.97 -0.97
CA LEU A 270 4.94 12.95 -1.72
C LEU A 270 5.71 14.27 -1.57
N ILE A 271 5.01 15.42 -1.65
CA ILE A 271 5.57 16.75 -1.42
C ILE A 271 6.10 16.87 0.01
N LYS A 272 5.27 16.54 1.00
CA LYS A 272 5.63 16.61 2.43
C LYS A 272 6.83 15.75 2.77
N LYS A 273 7.00 14.61 2.09
CA LYS A 273 8.15 13.71 2.25
C LYS A 273 9.37 14.09 1.43
N GLY A 274 9.27 15.09 0.56
CA GLY A 274 10.37 15.56 -0.27
C GLY A 274 10.72 14.63 -1.43
N PHE A 275 9.80 13.76 -1.86
CA PHE A 275 9.98 12.93 -3.06
C PHE A 275 9.80 13.73 -4.35
N ILE A 276 8.95 14.76 -4.31
CA ILE A 276 8.72 15.72 -5.39
C ILE A 276 8.68 17.14 -4.79
N PRO A 277 9.02 18.18 -5.56
CA PRO A 277 8.89 19.56 -5.09
C PRO A 277 7.41 19.91 -4.90
N ALA A 278 7.12 20.86 -4.00
CA ALA A 278 5.83 21.53 -4.02
C ALA A 278 5.69 22.20 -5.40
N SER A 279 4.64 21.83 -6.14
CA SER A 279 4.31 22.50 -7.39
C SER A 279 4.21 24.00 -7.09
N GLN A 280 5.09 24.81 -7.70
CA GLN A 280 4.86 26.25 -7.72
C GLN A 280 3.55 26.44 -8.46
N GLU A 281 2.51 26.93 -7.77
CA GLU A 281 1.29 27.37 -8.41
C GLU A 281 1.67 28.19 -9.65
N LEU A 282 1.35 27.68 -10.84
CA LEU A 282 1.29 28.51 -12.03
C LEU A 282 0.16 29.51 -11.75
N LYS A 283 0.58 30.72 -11.38
CA LYS A 283 -0.29 31.90 -11.25
C LYS A 283 -1.14 32.12 -12.49
#